data_AF-A0A383AD55-F1
#
_entry.id   AF-A0A383AD55-F1
#
_cell.length_a   1.000
_cell.length_b   1.000
_cell.length_c   1.000
_cell.angle_alpha   90.00
_cell.angle_beta   90.00
_cell.angle_gamma   90.00
#
_symmetry.space_group_name_H-M   'P 1'
#
loop_
_entity.id
_entity.type
_entity.pdbx_description
1 polymer ?
#
loop_
_entity_poly.entity_id
_entity_poly.type
_entity_poly.pdbx_seq_one_letter_code
_entity_poly.pdbx_strand_id
1 'polypeptide(L)'
;SFGMNCELHMTVLSLMDIANLHVGLSIKNCRYIELPYPDGATFGITNPIKPNKEGYIEAPTMPGLGAVLNNAEIEENTVIEL
;
A
#
# COMPACT_ATOMS: atom_id res chain seq x y z
N SER A 1 19.32 -11.85 -12.79
CA SER A 1 20.41 -10.92 -12.41
C SER A 1 21.25 -11.45 -11.25
N PHE A 2 20.68 -12.01 -10.17
CA PHE A 2 21.48 -12.62 -9.08
C PHE A 2 20.87 -13.92 -8.51
N GLY A 3 19.83 -14.47 -9.14
CA GLY A 3 19.11 -15.65 -8.63
C GLY A 3 18.32 -15.40 -7.34
N MET A 4 18.14 -14.13 -6.94
CA MET A 4 17.47 -13.74 -5.71
C MET A 4 16.10 -13.11 -5.97
N ASN A 5 15.20 -13.29 -5.01
CA ASN A 5 13.96 -12.54 -4.95
C ASN A 5 14.23 -11.10 -4.46
N CYS A 6 13.37 -10.18 -4.88
CA CYS A 6 13.31 -8.81 -4.41
C CYS A 6 11.97 -8.64 -3.70
N GLU A 7 11.97 -8.88 -2.39
CA GLU A 7 10.79 -8.63 -1.55
C GLU A 7 10.83 -7.16 -1.11
N LEU A 8 9.72 -6.45 -1.30
CA LEU A 8 9.63 -5.02 -1.05
C LEU A 8 9.32 -4.76 0.42
N HIS A 9 10.13 -3.91 1.06
CA HIS A 9 9.79 -3.38 2.37
C HIS A 9 8.62 -2.40 2.27
N MET A 10 7.66 -2.50 3.17
CA MET A 10 6.54 -1.57 3.27
C MET A 10 6.61 -0.75 4.56
N THR A 11 6.37 0.55 4.43
CA THR A 11 6.69 1.57 5.45
C THR A 11 5.57 1.80 6.46
N VAL A 12 4.66 0.83 6.63
CA VAL A 12 3.57 0.88 7.61
C VAL A 12 2.61 2.08 7.37
N LEU A 13 2.52 2.57 6.14
CA LEU A 13 1.61 3.66 5.74
C LEU A 13 0.79 3.21 4.53
N SER A 14 -0.52 3.20 4.68
CA SER A 14 -1.44 2.59 3.71
C SER A 14 -1.35 3.12 2.27
N LEU A 15 -1.01 4.40 2.06
CA LEU A 15 -0.77 4.94 0.71
C LEU A 15 0.51 4.34 0.07
N MET A 16 1.56 4.16 0.86
CA MET A 16 2.84 3.59 0.41
C MET A 16 2.70 2.08 0.16
N ASP A 17 1.84 1.40 0.91
CA ASP A 17 1.54 -0.03 0.71
C ASP A 17 0.95 -0.26 -0.69
N ILE A 18 0.03 0.62 -1.15
CA ILE A 18 -0.52 0.58 -2.51
C ILE A 18 0.57 0.76 -3.57
N ALA A 19 1.47 1.73 -3.37
CA ALA A 19 2.56 1.99 -4.31
C ALA A 19 3.51 0.78 -4.42
N ASN A 20 3.90 0.19 -3.30
CA ASN A 20 4.73 -1.01 -3.27
C ASN A 20 4.02 -2.22 -3.88
N LEU A 21 2.71 -2.38 -3.69
CA LEU A 21 1.94 -3.43 -4.33
C LEU A 21 2.02 -3.36 -5.87
N HIS A 22 1.89 -2.17 -6.46
CA HIS A 22 2.04 -1.99 -7.91
C HIS A 22 3.41 -2.46 -8.41
N VAL A 23 4.49 -2.10 -7.70
CA VAL A 23 5.85 -2.55 -8.03
C VAL A 23 5.94 -4.08 -7.90
N GLY A 24 5.45 -4.64 -6.79
CA GLY A 24 5.48 -6.09 -6.54
C GLY A 24 4.75 -6.90 -7.60
N LEU A 25 3.58 -6.42 -8.06
CA LEU A 25 2.81 -7.03 -9.14
C LEU A 25 3.49 -6.90 -10.52
N SER A 26 4.35 -5.90 -10.71
CA SER A 26 5.04 -5.66 -11.99
C SER A 26 6.29 -6.52 -12.19
N ILE A 27 6.85 -7.10 -11.13
CA ILE A 27 8.09 -7.88 -11.18
C ILE A 27 7.82 -9.37 -10.92
N LYS A 28 8.53 -10.24 -11.64
CA LYS A 28 8.34 -11.70 -11.52
C LYS A 28 8.98 -12.32 -10.28
N ASN A 29 9.90 -11.61 -9.63
CA ASN A 29 10.71 -12.12 -8.53
C ASN A 29 10.36 -11.47 -7.18
N CYS A 30 9.09 -11.12 -6.98
CA CYS A 30 8.51 -10.75 -5.69
C CYS A 30 7.43 -11.77 -5.36
N ARG A 31 7.52 -12.41 -4.18
CA ARG A 31 6.60 -13.48 -3.77
C ARG A 31 5.70 -13.02 -2.63
N TYR A 32 6.17 -12.11 -1.80
CA TYR A 32 5.49 -11.67 -0.59
C TYR A 32 5.39 -10.16 -0.54
N ILE A 33 4.41 -9.70 0.21
CA ILE A 33 4.29 -8.30 0.59
C ILE A 33 4.25 -8.20 2.11
N GLU A 34 4.78 -7.11 2.64
CA GLU A 34 4.70 -6.78 4.05
C GLU A 34 3.43 -5.95 4.29
N LEU A 35 2.53 -6.42 5.16
CA LEU A 35 1.31 -5.66 5.50
C LEU A 35 1.04 -5.78 7.01
N PRO A 36 1.13 -4.69 7.78
CA PRO A 36 0.72 -4.69 9.18
C PRO A 36 -0.80 -4.69 9.25
N TYR A 37 -1.40 -5.86 9.46
CA TYR A 37 -2.85 -6.05 9.50
C TYR A 37 -3.27 -6.83 10.76
N PRO A 38 -4.36 -6.45 11.45
CA PRO A 38 -5.28 -5.34 11.14
C PRO A 38 -4.79 -3.96 11.60
N ASP A 39 -3.71 -3.90 12.37
CA ASP A 39 -3.32 -2.73 13.17
C ASP A 39 -2.46 -1.68 12.44
N GLY A 40 -2.29 -1.79 11.12
CA GLY A 40 -1.47 -0.87 10.32
C GLY A 40 -2.05 0.55 10.22
N ALA A 41 -1.18 1.54 9.95
CA ALA A 41 -1.62 2.92 9.82
C ALA A 41 -2.40 3.13 8.51
N THR A 42 -3.70 3.36 8.66
CA THR A 42 -4.65 3.61 7.56
C THR A 42 -4.81 5.11 7.24
N PHE A 43 -3.91 5.93 7.77
CA PHE A 43 -3.94 7.39 7.63
C PHE A 43 -3.96 7.84 6.17
N GLY A 44 -4.83 8.81 5.88
CA GLY A 44 -4.77 9.64 4.68
C GLY A 44 -5.44 9.05 3.44
N ILE A 45 -5.96 7.82 3.51
CA ILE A 45 -6.76 7.23 2.42
C ILE A 45 -7.98 6.49 2.95
N THR A 46 -9.05 6.44 2.14
CA THR A 46 -10.30 5.77 2.53
C THR A 46 -10.37 4.30 2.11
N ASN A 47 -9.45 3.86 1.25
CA ASN A 47 -9.45 2.52 0.65
C ASN A 47 -8.10 1.78 0.82
N PRO A 48 -7.65 1.50 2.05
CA PRO A 48 -6.45 0.70 2.27
C PRO A 48 -6.62 -0.73 1.72
N ILE A 49 -5.52 -1.31 1.24
CA ILE A 49 -5.49 -2.72 0.78
C ILE A 49 -5.71 -3.69 1.94
N LYS A 50 -6.37 -4.82 1.67
CA LYS A 50 -6.70 -5.82 2.70
C LYS A 50 -6.58 -7.23 2.12
N PRO A 51 -6.12 -8.21 2.92
CA PRO A 51 -6.12 -9.60 2.50
C PRO A 51 -7.55 -10.08 2.30
N ASN A 52 -7.78 -10.77 1.19
CA ASN A 52 -9.01 -11.51 0.96
C ASN A 52 -9.04 -12.78 1.84
N LYS A 53 -10.11 -13.57 1.75
CA LYS A 53 -10.30 -14.77 2.59
C LYS A 53 -9.21 -15.84 2.41
N GLU A 54 -8.46 -15.78 1.31
CA GLU A 54 -7.38 -16.71 0.99
C GLU A 54 -6.00 -16.15 1.34
N GLY A 55 -5.93 -14.93 1.89
CA GLY A 55 -4.68 -14.27 2.29
C GLY A 55 -3.96 -13.52 1.17
N TYR A 56 -4.59 -13.32 0.01
CA TYR A 56 -4.03 -12.54 -1.10
C TYR A 56 -4.51 -11.08 -1.06
N ILE A 57 -3.67 -10.18 -1.58
CA ILE A 57 -4.08 -8.81 -1.90
C ILE A 57 -4.41 -8.70 -3.38
N GLU A 58 -5.54 -8.06 -3.67
CA GLU A 58 -5.98 -7.78 -5.03
C GLU A 58 -5.46 -6.42 -5.50
N ALA A 59 -5.14 -6.34 -6.80
CA ALA A 59 -4.67 -5.10 -7.41
C ALA A 59 -5.80 -4.03 -7.40
N PRO A 60 -5.47 -2.75 -7.14
CA PRO A 60 -6.41 -1.67 -7.34
C PRO A 60 -6.87 -1.59 -8.81
N THR A 61 -8.15 -1.31 -9.04
CA THR A 61 -8.74 -1.26 -10.39
C THR A 61 -8.92 0.17 -10.94
N MET A 62 -8.81 1.18 -10.08
CA MET A 62 -8.86 2.59 -10.49
C MET A 62 -7.53 3.06 -11.09
N PRO A 63 -7.53 4.09 -11.96
CA PRO A 63 -6.31 4.60 -12.58
C PRO A 63 -5.25 5.08 -11.58
N GLY A 64 -3.99 5.08 -12.03
CA GLY A 64 -2.84 5.48 -11.21
C GLY A 64 -2.60 4.50 -10.07
N LEU A 65 -2.40 5.02 -8.86
CA LEU A 65 -2.29 4.17 -7.66
C LEU A 65 -3.61 3.47 -7.32
N GLY A 66 -4.75 4.03 -7.73
CA GLY A 66 -6.07 3.56 -7.33
C GLY A 66 -6.43 3.85 -5.87
N ALA A 67 -5.74 4.81 -5.23
CA ALA A 67 -6.02 5.31 -3.89
C ALA A 67 -7.01 6.48 -3.91
N VAL A 68 -7.80 6.61 -2.86
CA VAL A 68 -8.72 7.74 -2.62
C VAL A 68 -8.27 8.45 -1.36
N LEU A 69 -7.83 9.70 -1.50
CA LEU A 69 -7.35 10.51 -0.38
C LEU A 69 -8.48 10.85 0.60
N ASN A 70 -8.18 10.80 1.89
CA ASN A 70 -9.04 11.31 2.94
C ASN A 70 -8.64 12.76 3.28
N ASN A 71 -9.07 13.71 2.44
CA ASN A 71 -8.67 15.12 2.60
C ASN A 71 -9.02 15.70 3.98
N ALA A 72 -10.18 15.33 4.56
CA ALA A 72 -10.58 15.82 5.87
C ALA A 72 -9.61 15.39 6.98
N GLU A 73 -9.18 14.12 6.98
CA GLU A 73 -8.17 13.63 7.93
C GLU A 73 -6.80 14.25 7.67
N ILE A 74 -6.41 14.42 6.41
CA ILE A 74 -5.15 15.07 6.04
C ILE A 74 -5.15 16.51 6.55
N GLU A 75 -6.21 17.28 6.29
CA GLU A 75 -6.36 18.67 6.75
C GLU A 75 -6.34 18.75 8.28
N GLU A 76 -7.10 17.91 8.98
CA GLU A 76 -7.16 17.87 10.45
C GLU A 76 -5.79 17.57 11.09
N ASN A 77 -4.98 16.73 10.43
CA ASN A 77 -3.66 16.33 10.92
C ASN A 77 -2.50 17.12 10.28
N THR A 78 -2.80 18.14 9.47
CA THR A 78 -1.76 19.00 8.91
C THR A 78 -1.22 19.92 9.99
N VAL A 79 0.05 19.74 10.35
CA VAL A 79 0.69 20.50 11.43
C VAL A 79 1.23 21.85 10.93
N ILE A 80 1.66 21.91 9.66
CA ILE A 80 2.26 23.10 9.03
C ILE A 80 1.80 23.16 7.57
N GLU A 81 1.30 24.31 7.15
CA GLU A 81 1.20 24.72 5.74
C GLU A 81 2.24 25.82 5.47
N LEU A 82 3.02 25.67 4.39
CA LEU A 82 4.14 26.55 4.03
C LEU A 82 3.72 27.64 3.05
#